data_AF-A0A061DCQ0-F1
#
_entry.id   AF-A0A061DCQ0-F1
#
_cell.length_a   1.000
_cell.length_b   1.000
_cell.length_c   1.000
_cell.angle_alpha   90.00
_cell.angle_beta   90.00
_cell.angle_gamma   90.00
#
_symmetry.space_group_name_H-M   'P 1'
#
loop_
_entity.id
_entity.type
_entity.pdbx_description
1 polymer ?
#
loop_
_entity_poly.entity_id
_entity_poly.type
_entity_poly.pdbx_seq_one_letter_code
_entity_poly.pdbx_strand_id
1 'polypeptide(L)'
;MVPVLRFIHIQCKHSAKYCGWAKCSYGKDAKSLDWQCNKNDTQYTDCQGRSPLMSYLSGCLPGHLHHQLNSVGCNFVCSTCPTSQRGMPCLTPLGFRAFSCSKRKGKDICEVLEDICGDGGVLTKLSSSLTCLLGLPPRCFPDIFAFYYQLTRMWNEMPKTPNGLDDKCMQKPICLEIINTVGCNYDTAKTFLDSCRNLYDSPSHFMHEITAGYDLGYLVGCNKQSCGNVTRPLNSSAYSVFASTYAERYLSWLVYICPQLVSFLTQLKESFGDLYCYDSLCSPCLNRDGCTKGKHVTSPCGCKSIVHCRGVSSVLYRYGLTYADVADRSQIRCHDFCTALDNMLK
;
A
#
# COMPACT_ATOMS: atom_id res chain seq x y z
N MET A 1 5.13 -6.88 -10.28
CA MET A 1 5.72 -7.36 -9.01
C MET A 1 4.68 -8.23 -8.31
N VAL A 2 5.08 -9.27 -7.57
CA VAL A 2 4.14 -10.17 -6.86
C VAL A 2 3.80 -9.57 -5.48
N PRO A 3 2.62 -8.93 -5.28
CA PRO A 3 2.34 -8.15 -4.08
C PRO A 3 2.35 -8.99 -2.79
N VAL A 4 1.93 -10.25 -2.90
CA VAL A 4 1.87 -11.24 -1.82
C VAL A 4 3.27 -11.53 -1.26
N LEU A 5 4.28 -11.71 -2.12
CA LEU A 5 5.67 -11.91 -1.70
C LEU A 5 6.23 -10.66 -1.05
N ARG A 6 5.93 -9.48 -1.60
CA ARG A 6 6.36 -8.20 -1.03
C ARG A 6 5.76 -7.97 0.36
N PHE A 7 4.51 -8.34 0.56
CA PHE A 7 3.87 -8.25 1.87
C PHE A 7 4.54 -9.15 2.90
N ILE A 8 4.81 -10.42 2.57
CA ILE A 8 5.54 -11.32 3.49
C ILE A 8 6.92 -10.76 3.82
N HIS A 9 7.65 -10.28 2.82
CA HIS A 9 8.97 -9.68 3.01
C HIS A 9 8.91 -8.56 4.04
N ILE A 10 7.99 -7.60 3.87
CA ILE A 10 7.80 -6.47 4.79
C ILE A 10 7.39 -6.96 6.18
N GLN A 11 6.40 -7.85 6.30
CA GLN A 11 5.96 -8.36 7.59
C GLN A 11 7.09 -9.10 8.32
N CYS A 12 7.85 -9.93 7.61
CA CYS A 12 8.96 -10.70 8.18
C CYS A 12 10.20 -9.86 8.49
N LYS A 13 10.33 -8.65 7.92
CA LYS A 13 11.38 -7.68 8.25
C LYS A 13 11.15 -7.06 9.63
N HIS A 14 9.90 -6.91 10.05
CA HIS A 14 9.55 -6.19 11.27
C HIS A 14 9.41 -7.10 12.49
N SER A 15 9.75 -6.55 13.66
CA SER A 15 9.63 -7.25 14.95
C SER A 15 8.18 -7.23 15.49
N ALA A 16 7.92 -8.10 16.46
CA ALA A 16 6.62 -8.18 17.13
C ALA A 16 6.19 -6.87 17.84
N LYS A 17 7.15 -5.99 18.19
CA LYS A 17 6.86 -4.64 18.72
C LYS A 17 5.94 -3.84 17.79
N TYR A 18 6.08 -4.06 16.48
CA TYR A 18 5.32 -3.38 15.44
C TYR A 18 4.38 -4.35 14.72
N CYS A 19 3.93 -5.40 15.42
CA CYS A 19 3.08 -6.45 14.87
C CYS A 19 3.68 -7.25 13.68
N GLY A 20 5.00 -7.18 13.49
CA GLY A 20 5.71 -7.93 12.44
C GLY A 20 6.00 -9.38 12.79
N TRP A 21 6.46 -10.14 11.79
CA TRP A 21 6.57 -11.59 11.78
C TRP A 21 8.01 -12.13 11.83
N ALA A 22 9.02 -11.28 12.05
CA ALA A 22 10.43 -11.69 12.03
C ALA A 22 10.75 -12.90 12.93
N LYS A 23 10.10 -13.00 14.10
CA LYS A 23 10.28 -14.10 15.06
C LYS A 23 9.19 -15.18 14.97
N CYS A 24 8.19 -15.02 14.10
CA CYS A 24 7.13 -16.01 13.94
C CYS A 24 7.69 -17.30 13.32
N SER A 25 7.34 -18.45 13.89
CA SER A 25 7.80 -19.74 13.36
C SER A 25 6.96 -20.22 12.18
N TYR A 26 7.53 -20.92 11.21
CA TYR A 26 6.80 -21.62 10.14
C TYR A 26 7.47 -22.97 9.83
N GLY A 27 6.79 -23.89 9.13
CA GLY A 27 7.35 -25.20 8.76
C GLY A 27 6.67 -26.39 9.44
N LYS A 28 7.31 -27.58 9.37
CA LYS A 28 6.75 -28.91 9.70
C LYS A 28 6.07 -29.03 11.07
N ASP A 29 6.47 -28.23 12.06
CA ASP A 29 5.94 -28.27 13.44
C ASP A 29 5.41 -26.90 13.91
N ALA A 30 5.27 -25.95 12.99
CA ALA A 30 4.69 -24.67 13.31
C ALA A 30 3.16 -24.80 13.33
N LYS A 31 2.57 -24.55 14.49
CA LYS A 31 1.12 -24.52 14.65
C LYS A 31 0.55 -23.27 13.96
N SER A 32 -0.43 -23.46 13.08
CA SER A 32 -1.23 -22.38 12.51
C SER A 32 -2.09 -21.72 13.60
N LEU A 33 -2.37 -20.42 13.43
CA LEU A 33 -3.47 -19.76 14.13
C LEU A 33 -4.80 -20.29 13.58
N ASP A 34 -5.61 -20.86 14.48
CA ASP A 34 -6.98 -20.38 14.69
C ASP A 34 -6.92 -19.31 15.78
N TRP A 35 -6.57 -18.09 15.40
CA TRP A 35 -6.87 -16.82 16.09
C TRP A 35 -6.54 -16.58 17.59
N GLN A 36 -5.75 -17.40 18.30
CA GLN A 36 -5.41 -17.12 19.72
C GLN A 36 -3.91 -17.08 20.02
N CYS A 37 -3.45 -15.92 20.51
CA CYS A 37 -2.36 -15.84 21.50
C CYS A 37 -3.02 -15.43 22.83
N ASN A 38 -2.84 -16.24 23.88
CA ASN A 38 -3.40 -15.96 25.21
C ASN A 38 -2.75 -14.73 25.86
N LYS A 39 -3.54 -13.98 26.63
CA LYS A 39 -3.24 -12.66 27.19
C LYS A 39 -2.44 -12.65 28.49
N ASN A 40 -1.88 -13.78 28.93
CA ASN A 40 -1.36 -13.86 30.31
C ASN A 40 0.16 -13.76 30.48
N ASP A 41 0.92 -13.42 29.43
CA ASP A 41 2.36 -13.19 29.60
C ASP A 41 2.74 -11.75 29.28
N THR A 42 3.14 -11.02 30.32
CA THR A 42 3.78 -9.70 30.29
C THR A 42 5.19 -9.72 29.69
N GLN A 43 5.53 -10.73 28.88
CA GLN A 43 6.85 -10.87 28.27
C GLN A 43 6.70 -10.97 26.74
N TYR A 44 7.28 -9.99 26.04
CA TYR A 44 7.39 -9.89 24.57
C TYR A 44 8.32 -10.96 23.95
N THR A 45 8.27 -12.18 24.45
CA THR A 45 9.19 -13.27 24.11
C THR A 45 8.39 -14.47 23.61
N ASP A 46 8.58 -14.74 22.32
CA ASP A 46 8.01 -15.83 21.53
C ASP A 46 6.50 -15.81 21.28
N CYS A 47 6.15 -16.04 20.02
CA CYS A 47 4.80 -16.41 19.60
C CYS A 47 4.48 -17.79 20.21
N GLN A 48 4.12 -17.81 21.49
CA GLN A 48 3.79 -19.05 22.19
C GLN A 48 2.57 -19.71 21.52
N GLY A 49 2.87 -20.72 20.72
CA GLY A 49 1.94 -21.76 20.31
C GLY A 49 1.22 -21.59 18.97
N ARG A 50 1.11 -20.39 18.36
CA ARG A 50 0.46 -20.19 17.05
C ARG A 50 1.12 -19.06 16.25
N SER A 51 1.35 -19.27 14.95
CA SER A 51 2.10 -18.33 14.10
C SER A 51 1.25 -17.65 13.01
N PRO A 52 1.15 -16.30 12.98
CA PRO A 52 0.41 -15.60 11.91
C PRO A 52 1.07 -15.77 10.55
N LEU A 53 2.40 -15.88 10.50
CA LEU A 53 3.14 -16.22 9.29
C LEU A 53 2.74 -17.60 8.77
N MET A 54 2.66 -18.61 9.65
CA MET A 54 2.23 -19.96 9.26
C MET A 54 0.80 -19.93 8.69
N SER A 55 -0.14 -19.26 9.35
CA SER A 55 -1.50 -19.12 8.83
C SER A 55 -1.55 -18.37 7.51
N TYR A 56 -0.74 -17.34 7.31
CA TYR A 56 -0.71 -16.63 6.04
C TYR A 56 -0.19 -17.53 4.90
N LEU A 57 0.90 -18.26 5.14
CA LEU A 57 1.48 -19.19 4.18
C LEU A 57 0.51 -20.31 3.80
N SER A 58 -0.22 -20.86 4.78
CA SER A 58 -1.23 -21.89 4.54
C SER A 58 -2.55 -21.36 3.97
N GLY A 59 -2.69 -20.03 3.84
CA GLY A 59 -3.92 -19.43 3.35
C GLY A 59 -5.08 -19.53 4.33
N CYS A 60 -4.80 -19.39 5.64
CA CYS A 60 -5.78 -19.40 6.73
C CYS A 60 -5.76 -18.15 7.63
N LEU A 61 -4.94 -17.12 7.34
CA LEU A 61 -4.90 -15.90 8.16
C LEU A 61 -6.19 -15.06 8.00
N PRO A 62 -6.99 -14.85 9.06
CA PRO A 62 -8.21 -14.04 8.98
C PRO A 62 -7.93 -12.62 8.51
N GLY A 63 -8.85 -12.08 7.70
CA GLY A 63 -8.77 -10.73 7.15
C GLY A 63 -7.73 -10.52 6.04
N HIS A 64 -6.83 -11.49 5.80
CA HIS A 64 -5.80 -11.42 4.75
C HIS A 64 -6.07 -12.38 3.58
N LEU A 65 -7.26 -12.99 3.58
CA LEU A 65 -7.75 -13.89 2.54
C LEU A 65 -9.06 -13.35 2.01
N HIS A 66 -8.96 -12.56 0.95
CA HIS A 66 -10.14 -12.01 0.29
C HIS A 66 -10.75 -12.98 -0.72
N HIS A 67 -10.09 -14.12 -0.96
CA HIS A 67 -10.37 -15.05 -2.05
C HIS A 67 -10.67 -16.44 -1.51
N GLN A 68 -11.92 -16.89 -1.64
CA GLN A 68 -12.27 -18.30 -1.55
C GLN A 68 -12.24 -18.89 -2.96
N LEU A 69 -11.27 -19.77 -3.19
CA LEU A 69 -11.10 -20.47 -4.47
C LEU A 69 -11.80 -21.83 -4.39
N ASN A 70 -12.80 -22.02 -5.23
CA ASN A 70 -13.49 -23.30 -5.42
C ASN A 70 -12.98 -23.98 -6.69
N SER A 71 -12.75 -25.29 -6.64
CA SER A 71 -12.42 -26.09 -7.82
C SER A 71 -13.68 -26.38 -8.62
N VAL A 72 -13.68 -26.04 -9.90
CA VAL A 72 -14.73 -26.40 -10.86
C VAL A 72 -14.05 -27.11 -12.03
N GLY A 73 -14.05 -28.44 -12.01
CA GLY A 73 -13.25 -29.25 -12.94
C GLY A 73 -11.75 -28.98 -12.76
N CYS A 74 -11.05 -28.64 -13.86
CA CYS A 74 -9.63 -28.25 -13.85
C CYS A 74 -9.39 -26.74 -13.63
N ASN A 75 -10.45 -25.95 -13.42
CA ASN A 75 -10.36 -24.50 -13.23
C ASN A 75 -10.65 -24.12 -11.77
N PHE A 76 -10.07 -23.01 -11.31
CA PHE A 76 -10.38 -22.41 -10.02
C PHE A 76 -11.25 -21.18 -10.20
N VAL A 77 -12.35 -21.10 -9.46
CA VAL A 77 -13.26 -19.95 -9.46
C VAL A 77 -13.17 -19.26 -8.10
N CYS A 78 -12.94 -17.94 -8.11
CA CYS A 78 -13.03 -17.10 -6.92
C CYS A 78 -14.49 -16.70 -6.68
N SER A 79 -15.15 -17.24 -5.66
CA SER A 79 -16.55 -16.91 -5.34
C SER A 79 -16.70 -15.59 -4.58
N THR A 80 -15.62 -15.10 -3.97
CA THR A 80 -15.61 -13.89 -3.14
C THR A 80 -15.07 -12.66 -3.85
N CYS A 81 -14.58 -12.81 -5.08
CA CYS A 81 -14.25 -11.70 -5.97
C CYS A 81 -15.56 -11.19 -6.56
N PRO A 82 -16.08 -10.02 -6.16
CA PRO A 82 -17.23 -9.47 -6.85
C PRO A 82 -16.81 -9.19 -8.29
N THR A 83 -17.47 -9.84 -9.26
CA THR A 83 -17.35 -9.56 -10.70
C THR A 83 -17.62 -8.08 -11.03
N SER A 84 -18.19 -7.32 -10.10
CA SER A 84 -18.58 -5.92 -10.21
C SER A 84 -17.58 -4.88 -9.68
N GLN A 85 -16.59 -5.23 -8.83
CA GLN A 85 -15.59 -4.25 -8.36
C GLN A 85 -14.37 -4.21 -9.28
N ARG A 86 -14.50 -3.49 -10.39
CA ARG A 86 -13.36 -3.13 -11.26
C ARG A 86 -12.31 -2.38 -10.43
N GLY A 87 -11.04 -2.78 -10.57
CA GLY A 87 -9.89 -2.06 -9.99
C GLY A 87 -9.30 -2.66 -8.70
N MET A 88 -9.94 -3.63 -8.03
CA MET A 88 -9.34 -4.26 -6.85
C MET A 88 -8.16 -5.21 -7.22
N PRO A 89 -7.07 -5.26 -6.43
CA PRO A 89 -5.97 -6.16 -6.70
C PRO A 89 -6.34 -7.62 -6.42
N CYS A 90 -5.93 -8.52 -7.31
CA CYS A 90 -6.05 -9.97 -7.09
C CYS A 90 -4.86 -10.47 -6.26
N LEU A 91 -5.06 -10.61 -4.94
CA LEU A 91 -4.05 -11.07 -3.99
C LEU A 91 -4.15 -12.59 -3.77
N THR A 92 -3.48 -13.38 -4.62
CA THR A 92 -3.57 -14.84 -4.59
C THR A 92 -3.10 -15.43 -3.25
N PRO A 93 -3.94 -16.21 -2.54
CA PRO A 93 -3.49 -16.98 -1.38
C PRO A 93 -2.37 -17.95 -1.76
N LEU A 94 -1.35 -18.08 -0.90
CA LEU A 94 -0.24 -19.00 -1.16
C LEU A 94 -0.63 -20.47 -0.99
N GLY A 95 -1.47 -20.77 0.01
CA GLY A 95 -2.12 -22.07 0.16
C GLY A 95 -1.17 -23.25 0.39
N PHE A 96 0.01 -23.03 0.98
CA PHE A 96 0.95 -24.11 1.27
C PHE A 96 0.34 -25.11 2.27
N ARG A 97 0.08 -26.34 1.78
CA ARG A 97 -0.57 -27.41 2.56
C ARG A 97 0.39 -28.25 3.40
N ALA A 98 1.65 -28.31 2.99
CA ALA A 98 2.68 -29.09 3.66
C ALA A 98 4.02 -28.36 3.56
N PHE A 99 4.84 -28.50 4.61
CA PHE A 99 6.19 -27.95 4.66
C PHE A 99 7.17 -29.11 4.88
N SER A 100 8.04 -29.34 3.91
CA SER A 100 9.03 -30.42 3.93
C SER A 100 10.22 -30.13 4.86
N CYS A 101 10.42 -28.87 5.24
CA CYS A 101 11.58 -28.40 6.00
C CYS A 101 11.33 -28.29 7.50
N SER A 102 12.42 -28.28 8.28
CA SER A 102 12.41 -28.01 9.72
C SER A 102 11.73 -26.67 10.05
N LYS A 103 11.31 -26.54 11.31
CA LYS A 103 10.77 -25.28 11.84
C LYS A 103 11.79 -24.16 11.68
N ARG A 104 11.38 -23.07 11.04
CA ARG A 104 12.18 -21.87 10.72
C ARG A 104 11.47 -20.60 11.21
N LYS A 105 12.14 -19.45 11.14
CA LYS A 105 11.61 -18.15 11.57
C LYS A 105 11.34 -17.24 10.38
N GLY A 106 10.40 -16.30 10.53
CA GLY A 106 10.08 -15.33 9.47
C GLY A 106 11.31 -14.58 8.93
N LYS A 107 12.29 -14.30 9.79
CA LYS A 107 13.56 -13.71 9.36
C LYS A 107 14.26 -14.50 8.25
N ASP A 108 14.20 -15.84 8.29
CA ASP A 108 14.80 -16.69 7.25
C ASP A 108 14.13 -16.48 5.88
N ILE A 109 12.80 -16.31 5.86
CA ILE A 109 12.06 -15.95 4.62
C ILE A 109 12.41 -14.53 4.20
N CYS A 110 12.51 -13.60 5.15
CA CYS A 110 12.85 -12.21 4.87
C CYS A 110 14.17 -12.08 4.14
N GLU A 111 15.20 -12.81 4.58
CA GLU A 111 16.53 -12.80 3.96
C GLU A 111 16.47 -13.27 2.50
N VAL A 112 15.79 -14.38 2.22
CA VAL A 112 15.61 -14.88 0.84
C VAL A 112 14.79 -13.90 -0.02
N LEU A 113 13.73 -13.31 0.55
CA LEU A 113 12.87 -12.40 -0.20
C LEU A 113 13.50 -11.02 -0.41
N GLU A 114 14.50 -10.60 0.38
CA GLU A 114 15.19 -9.32 0.17
C GLU A 114 15.85 -9.28 -1.22
N ASP A 115 16.57 -10.34 -1.60
CA ASP A 115 17.23 -10.44 -2.91
C ASP A 115 16.24 -10.61 -4.06
N ILE A 116 15.05 -11.16 -3.80
CA ILE A 116 14.03 -11.42 -4.82
C ILE A 116 13.15 -10.19 -5.04
N CYS A 117 12.50 -9.69 -3.98
CA CYS A 117 11.47 -8.65 -4.06
C CYS A 117 11.67 -7.50 -3.06
N GLY A 118 12.81 -7.42 -2.36
CA GLY A 118 13.22 -6.23 -1.61
C GLY A 118 13.42 -5.01 -2.51
N ASP A 119 13.80 -3.87 -1.94
CA ASP A 119 13.94 -2.62 -2.70
C ASP A 119 15.02 -2.73 -3.80
N GLY A 120 16.07 -3.53 -3.57
CA GLY A 120 17.11 -3.84 -4.55
C GLY A 120 16.93 -5.16 -5.30
N GLY A 121 15.85 -5.90 -5.03
CA GLY A 121 15.68 -7.28 -5.48
C GLY A 121 15.47 -7.44 -6.98
N VAL A 122 15.76 -8.64 -7.50
CA VAL A 122 15.73 -8.95 -8.93
C VAL A 122 14.35 -8.73 -9.55
N LEU A 123 13.28 -9.22 -8.91
CA LEU A 123 11.91 -9.05 -9.41
C LEU A 123 11.43 -7.60 -9.31
N THR A 124 11.93 -6.84 -8.34
CA THR A 124 11.61 -5.41 -8.19
C THR A 124 12.15 -4.64 -9.40
N LYS A 125 13.45 -4.84 -9.71
CA LYS A 125 14.10 -4.23 -10.88
C LYS A 125 13.45 -4.68 -12.18
N LEU A 126 13.31 -5.99 -12.39
CA LEU A 126 12.69 -6.55 -13.59
C LEU A 126 11.26 -6.05 -13.80
N SER A 127 10.45 -5.99 -12.73
CA SER A 127 9.08 -5.51 -12.83
C SER A 127 9.01 -4.05 -13.27
N SER A 128 9.88 -3.18 -12.75
CA SER A 128 9.91 -1.76 -13.14
C SER A 128 10.27 -1.59 -14.62
N SER A 129 11.30 -2.32 -15.08
CA SER A 129 11.74 -2.30 -16.48
C SER A 129 10.68 -2.86 -17.42
N LEU A 130 10.07 -4.00 -17.09
CA LEU A 130 9.03 -4.61 -17.92
C LEU A 130 7.77 -3.75 -18.00
N THR A 131 7.31 -3.17 -16.89
CA THR A 131 6.15 -2.25 -16.90
C THR A 131 6.41 -1.06 -17.84
N CYS A 132 7.62 -0.49 -17.79
CA CYS A 132 8.01 0.61 -18.67
C CYS A 132 8.10 0.17 -20.14
N LEU A 133 8.88 -0.88 -20.44
CA LEU A 133 9.13 -1.36 -21.81
C LEU A 133 7.86 -1.83 -22.53
N LEU A 134 6.97 -2.51 -21.80
CA LEU A 134 5.71 -2.98 -22.36
C LEU A 134 4.63 -1.89 -22.35
N GLY A 135 4.89 -0.74 -21.71
CA GLY A 135 3.94 0.35 -21.52
C GLY A 135 2.63 -0.12 -20.88
N LEU A 136 2.72 -0.90 -19.80
CA LEU A 136 1.54 -1.47 -19.14
C LEU A 136 0.76 -0.37 -18.40
N PRO A 137 -0.51 -0.11 -18.75
CA PRO A 137 -1.31 0.88 -18.03
C PRO A 137 -1.59 0.40 -16.60
N PRO A 138 -1.74 1.31 -15.61
CA PRO A 138 -2.25 0.97 -14.29
C PRO A 138 -3.62 0.31 -14.38
N ARG A 139 -3.77 -0.90 -13.81
CA ARG A 139 -5.00 -1.72 -13.96
C ARG A 139 -5.78 -1.86 -12.67
N CYS A 140 -5.10 -1.82 -11.54
CA CYS A 140 -5.72 -1.92 -10.23
C CYS A 140 -5.35 -0.72 -9.35
N PHE A 141 -6.12 -0.50 -8.29
CA PHE A 141 -5.94 0.60 -7.36
C PHE A 141 -4.52 0.80 -6.83
N PRO A 142 -3.78 -0.23 -6.38
CA PRO A 142 -2.40 -0.01 -5.98
C PRO A 142 -1.52 0.39 -7.18
N ASP A 143 -1.80 -0.05 -8.42
CA ASP A 143 -1.06 0.38 -9.62
C ASP A 143 -1.32 1.86 -9.88
N ILE A 144 -2.59 2.26 -9.79
CA ILE A 144 -3.05 3.64 -9.99
C ILE A 144 -2.36 4.55 -8.98
N PHE A 145 -2.44 4.17 -7.70
CA PHE A 145 -1.79 4.89 -6.63
C PHE A 145 -0.27 4.94 -6.86
N ALA A 146 0.37 3.81 -7.20
CA ALA A 146 1.78 3.73 -7.54
C ALA A 146 2.19 4.65 -8.69
N PHE A 147 1.39 4.70 -9.75
CA PHE A 147 1.63 5.52 -10.93
C PHE A 147 1.59 7.02 -10.61
N TYR A 148 0.49 7.50 -10.01
CA TYR A 148 0.37 8.92 -9.66
C TYR A 148 1.51 9.35 -8.76
N TYR A 149 1.73 8.60 -7.69
CA TYR A 149 2.70 9.01 -6.69
C TYR A 149 4.13 8.97 -7.24
N GLN A 150 4.53 7.97 -8.03
CA GLN A 150 5.89 7.90 -8.57
C GLN A 150 6.12 8.88 -9.72
N LEU A 151 5.10 9.14 -10.53
CA LEU A 151 5.22 10.04 -11.67
C LEU A 151 5.33 11.50 -11.20
N THR A 152 4.49 11.93 -10.25
CA THR A 152 4.35 13.35 -9.90
C THR A 152 5.17 13.80 -8.70
N ARG A 153 5.69 12.90 -7.85
CA ARG A 153 6.49 13.26 -6.64
C ARG A 153 7.73 14.12 -6.89
N MET A 154 8.25 14.14 -8.11
CA MET A 154 9.44 14.91 -8.49
C MET A 154 9.08 16.18 -9.28
N TRP A 155 7.80 16.48 -9.45
CA TRP A 155 7.34 17.62 -10.23
C TRP A 155 7.44 18.88 -9.39
N ASN A 156 8.01 19.92 -9.99
CA ASN A 156 8.19 21.22 -9.36
C ASN A 156 7.49 22.29 -10.21
N GLU A 157 7.56 23.54 -9.76
CA GLU A 157 7.13 24.64 -10.62
C GLU A 157 7.96 24.65 -11.91
N MET A 158 7.30 24.59 -13.06
CA MET A 158 7.99 24.65 -14.35
C MET A 158 8.50 26.08 -14.63
N PRO A 159 9.70 26.23 -15.21
CA PRO A 159 10.26 27.52 -15.59
C PRO A 159 9.39 28.22 -16.65
N LYS A 160 9.57 29.54 -16.77
CA LYS A 160 8.85 30.39 -17.74
C LYS A 160 9.14 30.04 -19.19
N THR A 161 10.25 29.36 -19.47
CA THR A 161 10.65 28.96 -20.82
C THR A 161 10.98 27.47 -20.86
N PRO A 162 10.70 26.78 -21.99
CA PRO A 162 10.93 25.32 -22.11
C PRO A 162 12.39 24.90 -21.92
N ASN A 163 13.34 25.82 -22.15
CA ASN A 163 14.78 25.54 -22.12
C ASN A 163 15.34 25.37 -20.71
N GLY A 164 14.63 25.80 -19.66
CA GLY A 164 15.08 25.67 -18.27
C GLY A 164 14.65 24.36 -17.59
N LEU A 165 13.93 23.48 -18.28
CA LEU A 165 13.37 22.27 -17.69
C LEU A 165 14.44 21.20 -17.48
N ASP A 166 14.46 20.61 -16.28
CA ASP A 166 15.26 19.42 -15.99
C ASP A 166 14.72 18.23 -16.80
N ASP A 167 15.53 17.73 -17.74
CA ASP A 167 15.20 16.57 -18.56
C ASP A 167 15.09 15.26 -17.76
N LYS A 168 15.47 15.27 -16.47
CA LYS A 168 15.48 14.07 -15.62
C LYS A 168 14.11 13.61 -15.14
N CYS A 169 13.06 14.44 -15.22
CA CYS A 169 11.70 14.03 -14.84
C CYS A 169 10.72 14.04 -16.02
N MET A 170 9.65 13.27 -15.90
CA MET A 170 8.63 13.12 -16.96
C MET A 170 7.75 14.36 -17.17
N GLN A 171 7.91 15.41 -16.35
CA GLN A 171 7.10 16.63 -16.41
C GLN A 171 7.27 17.37 -17.74
N LYS A 172 8.50 17.54 -18.23
CA LYS A 172 8.79 18.20 -19.51
C LYS A 172 8.24 17.43 -20.71
N PRO A 173 8.55 16.12 -20.89
CA PRO A 173 7.98 15.35 -21.99
C PRO A 173 6.45 15.40 -22.03
N ILE A 174 5.78 15.24 -20.87
CA ILE A 174 4.31 15.31 -20.81
C ILE A 174 3.79 16.71 -21.15
N CYS A 175 4.47 17.78 -20.72
CA CYS A 175 4.10 19.14 -21.11
C CYS A 175 4.17 19.36 -22.63
N LEU A 176 5.23 18.86 -23.27
CA LEU A 176 5.36 18.91 -24.74
C LEU A 176 4.26 18.11 -25.43
N GLU A 177 3.89 16.95 -24.88
CA GLU A 177 2.76 16.16 -25.40
C GLU A 177 1.41 16.89 -25.27
N ILE A 178 1.21 17.65 -24.20
CA ILE A 178 0.01 18.50 -24.05
C ILE A 178 -0.03 19.57 -25.15
N ILE A 179 1.09 20.25 -25.41
CA ILE A 179 1.21 21.24 -26.50
C ILE A 179 0.86 20.60 -27.84
N ASN A 180 1.41 19.42 -28.13
CA ASN A 180 1.18 18.72 -29.39
C ASN A 180 -0.26 18.21 -29.53
N THR A 181 -0.84 17.67 -28.46
CA THR A 181 -2.18 17.04 -28.48
C THR A 181 -3.30 18.07 -28.43
N VAL A 182 -3.15 19.11 -27.60
CA VAL A 182 -4.17 20.15 -27.39
C VAL A 182 -3.98 21.32 -28.36
N GLY A 183 -2.77 21.54 -28.88
CA GLY A 183 -2.45 22.68 -29.73
C GLY A 183 -2.35 24.00 -28.96
N CYS A 184 -2.11 23.96 -27.65
CA CYS A 184 -2.03 25.15 -26.80
C CYS A 184 -0.60 25.69 -26.65
N ASN A 185 -0.46 26.89 -26.10
CA ASN A 185 0.87 27.45 -25.79
C ASN A 185 1.48 26.82 -24.52
N TYR A 186 2.78 27.04 -24.32
CA TYR A 186 3.53 26.47 -23.20
C TYR A 186 2.99 26.86 -21.82
N ASP A 187 2.59 28.12 -21.61
CA ASP A 187 2.04 28.57 -20.33
C ASP A 187 0.72 27.85 -19.98
N THR A 188 -0.12 27.60 -21.01
CA THR A 188 -1.35 26.83 -20.85
C THR A 188 -1.04 25.37 -20.52
N ALA A 189 -0.06 24.77 -21.21
CA ALA A 189 0.37 23.40 -20.95
C ALA A 189 0.95 23.21 -19.53
N LYS A 190 1.76 24.15 -19.05
CA LYS A 190 2.26 24.18 -17.66
C LYS A 190 1.10 24.17 -16.67
N THR A 191 0.10 25.02 -16.88
CA THR A 191 -1.05 25.16 -15.98
C THR A 191 -1.82 23.84 -15.83
N PHE A 192 -1.94 23.03 -16.89
CA PHE A 192 -2.56 21.70 -16.81
C PHE A 192 -1.83 20.74 -15.88
N LEU A 193 -0.50 20.88 -15.72
CA LEU A 193 0.31 20.03 -14.86
C LEU A 193 0.31 20.48 -13.39
N ASP A 194 -0.12 21.71 -13.09
CA ASP A 194 -0.16 22.22 -11.72
C ASP A 194 -1.08 21.39 -10.83
N SER A 195 -2.21 20.88 -11.34
CA SER A 195 -3.08 19.99 -10.57
C SER A 195 -2.37 18.72 -10.11
N CYS A 196 -1.47 18.16 -10.92
CA CYS A 196 -0.67 16.99 -10.56
C CYS A 196 0.46 17.34 -9.58
N ARG A 197 1.05 18.53 -9.72
CA ARG A 197 2.04 19.07 -8.76
C ARG A 197 1.41 19.24 -7.38
N ASN A 198 0.18 19.76 -7.32
CA ASN A 198 -0.57 19.99 -6.08
C ASN A 198 -0.81 18.71 -5.26
N LEU A 199 -0.69 17.52 -5.84
CA LEU A 199 -0.70 16.24 -5.12
C LEU A 199 0.48 16.08 -4.13
N TYR A 200 1.49 16.94 -4.24
CA TYR A 200 2.73 16.96 -3.45
C TYR A 200 3.16 18.35 -2.98
N ASP A 201 2.29 19.36 -3.14
CA ASP A 201 2.64 20.76 -2.89
C ASP A 201 2.14 21.25 -1.51
N SER A 202 1.63 20.37 -0.65
CA SER A 202 1.17 20.79 0.67
C SER A 202 2.34 21.14 1.60
N PRO A 203 2.12 21.98 2.63
CA PRO A 203 3.15 22.30 3.63
C PRO A 203 3.70 21.06 4.35
N SER A 204 2.92 19.98 4.40
CA SER A 204 3.40 18.68 4.90
C SER A 204 4.59 18.12 4.12
N HIS A 205 4.74 18.53 2.87
CA HIS A 205 5.78 18.08 1.96
C HIS A 205 6.93 19.10 1.84
N PHE A 206 6.66 20.40 1.63
CA PHE A 206 7.72 21.39 1.43
C PHE A 206 8.28 21.99 2.74
N MET A 207 7.46 22.11 3.80
CA MET A 207 7.92 22.50 5.15
C MET A 207 8.18 21.30 6.05
N HIS A 208 7.85 20.09 5.59
CA HIS A 208 7.92 18.86 6.39
C HIS A 208 7.12 18.99 7.70
N GLU A 209 5.89 19.50 7.61
CA GLU A 209 4.97 19.63 8.75
C GLU A 209 3.73 18.73 8.55
N ILE A 210 3.76 17.53 9.14
CA ILE A 210 2.73 16.47 8.99
C ILE A 210 1.29 16.97 9.23
N THR A 211 1.10 18.00 10.05
CA THR A 211 -0.21 18.55 10.42
C THR A 211 -0.71 19.66 9.49
N ALA A 212 0.14 20.19 8.61
CA ALA A 212 -0.14 21.40 7.84
C ALA A 212 -0.72 21.13 6.44
N GLY A 213 -1.07 19.89 6.12
CA GLY A 213 -1.77 19.53 4.89
C GLY A 213 -1.85 18.02 4.67
N TYR A 214 -2.87 17.59 3.92
CA TYR A 214 -3.10 16.18 3.59
C TYR A 214 -3.17 16.04 2.08
N ASP A 215 -2.04 15.75 1.46
CA ASP A 215 -1.93 15.42 0.04
C ASP A 215 -1.44 13.97 -0.15
N LEU A 216 -1.20 13.54 -1.39
CA LEU A 216 -0.67 12.20 -1.64
C LEU A 216 0.69 11.98 -0.94
N GLY A 217 1.50 13.05 -0.85
CA GLY A 217 2.77 13.11 -0.14
C GLY A 217 2.66 12.82 1.37
N TYR A 218 1.55 13.14 2.03
CA TYR A 218 1.31 12.73 3.42
C TYR A 218 1.32 11.20 3.56
N LEU A 219 0.68 10.47 2.62
CA LEU A 219 0.63 9.01 2.67
C LEU A 219 1.99 8.37 2.37
N VAL A 220 2.63 8.75 1.27
CA VAL A 220 3.84 8.04 0.79
C VAL A 220 5.16 8.66 1.23
N GLY A 221 5.12 9.91 1.70
CA GLY A 221 6.30 10.65 2.17
C GLY A 221 7.27 11.05 1.07
N CYS A 222 8.36 11.68 1.49
CA CYS A 222 9.40 12.21 0.61
C CYS A 222 10.83 11.88 1.05
N ASN A 223 10.98 10.90 1.93
CA ASN A 223 12.25 10.48 2.54
C ASN A 223 12.99 11.60 3.31
N LYS A 224 12.29 12.67 3.69
CA LYS A 224 12.79 13.72 4.58
C LYS A 224 12.19 13.55 5.98
N GLN A 225 12.95 13.98 6.99
CA GLN A 225 12.44 13.99 8.37
C GLN A 225 11.20 14.88 8.45
N SER A 226 10.18 14.44 9.17
CA SER A 226 8.90 15.15 9.34
C SER A 226 8.00 15.25 8.10
N CYS A 227 8.28 14.47 7.06
CA CYS A 227 7.47 14.38 5.84
C CYS A 227 6.71 13.04 5.79
N GLY A 228 5.37 13.08 5.84
CA GLY A 228 4.47 11.94 5.54
C GLY A 228 4.99 10.52 5.84
N ASN A 229 4.81 9.60 4.90
CA ASN A 229 5.30 8.20 4.92
C ASN A 229 4.51 7.23 5.81
N VAL A 230 3.19 7.34 5.78
CA VAL A 230 2.25 6.50 6.53
C VAL A 230 2.01 5.15 5.83
N THR A 231 1.76 5.14 4.52
CA THR A 231 1.42 3.94 3.74
C THR A 231 2.14 3.89 2.40
N ARG A 232 2.30 2.70 1.83
CA ARG A 232 2.91 2.52 0.50
C ARG A 232 2.20 1.40 -0.26
N PRO A 233 2.02 1.52 -1.60
CA PRO A 233 1.56 0.39 -2.39
C PRO A 233 2.55 -0.77 -2.38
N LEU A 234 2.02 -1.99 -2.29
CA LEU A 234 2.79 -3.23 -2.39
C LEU A 234 3.43 -3.42 -3.76
N ASN A 235 2.91 -2.76 -4.80
CA ASN A 235 3.42 -2.74 -6.18
C ASN A 235 4.20 -1.46 -6.55
N SER A 236 4.58 -0.65 -5.55
CA SER A 236 5.22 0.66 -5.70
C SER A 236 6.38 0.71 -6.71
N SER A 237 7.17 -0.35 -6.83
CA SER A 237 8.31 -0.40 -7.76
C SER A 237 7.92 -0.60 -9.22
N ALA A 238 6.74 -1.15 -9.51
CA ALA A 238 6.31 -1.42 -10.87
C ALA A 238 6.24 -0.14 -11.72
N TYR A 239 5.91 1.00 -11.09
CA TYR A 239 5.82 2.31 -11.74
C TYR A 239 6.96 3.25 -11.32
N SER A 240 8.15 2.72 -11.04
CA SER A 240 9.31 3.54 -10.62
C SER A 240 10.25 3.95 -11.75
N VAL A 241 10.04 3.43 -12.96
CA VAL A 241 10.86 3.72 -14.15
C VAL A 241 9.93 4.19 -15.28
N PHE A 242 10.30 5.30 -15.90
CA PHE A 242 9.57 5.91 -17.01
C PHE A 242 10.53 6.25 -18.14
N ALA A 243 10.04 6.20 -19.38
CA ALA A 243 10.80 6.60 -20.56
C ALA A 243 10.05 7.70 -21.32
N SER A 244 10.77 8.76 -21.71
CA SER A 244 10.18 9.92 -22.41
C SER A 244 9.45 9.55 -23.69
N THR A 245 9.87 8.49 -24.40
CA THR A 245 9.20 7.97 -25.60
C THR A 245 7.75 7.55 -25.36
N TYR A 246 7.34 7.29 -24.11
CA TYR A 246 5.96 6.93 -23.76
C TYR A 246 5.17 8.08 -23.12
N ALA A 247 5.65 9.33 -23.23
CA ALA A 247 5.00 10.50 -22.63
C ALA A 247 3.52 10.63 -23.00
N GLU A 248 3.15 10.38 -24.27
CA GLU A 248 1.76 10.39 -24.75
C GLU A 248 0.88 9.41 -23.95
N ARG A 249 1.39 8.21 -23.67
CA ARG A 249 0.68 7.19 -22.89
C ARG A 249 0.49 7.63 -21.44
N TYR A 250 1.53 8.20 -20.83
CA TYR A 250 1.45 8.68 -19.45
C TYR A 250 0.47 9.84 -19.32
N LEU A 251 0.43 10.75 -20.30
CA LEU A 251 -0.59 11.81 -20.38
C LEU A 251 -2.00 11.21 -20.46
N SER A 252 -2.22 10.24 -21.35
CA SER A 252 -3.49 9.52 -21.45
C SER A 252 -3.90 8.91 -20.10
N TRP A 253 -2.98 8.24 -19.41
CA TRP A 253 -3.25 7.63 -18.10
C TRP A 253 -3.59 8.66 -17.04
N LEU A 254 -2.86 9.79 -16.97
CA LEU A 254 -3.15 10.86 -16.02
C LEU A 254 -4.59 11.40 -16.15
N VAL A 255 -5.10 11.50 -17.38
CA VAL A 255 -6.45 12.01 -17.64
C VAL A 255 -7.51 10.94 -17.34
N TYR A 256 -7.38 9.73 -17.91
CA TYR A 256 -8.44 8.72 -17.84
C TYR A 256 -8.50 7.95 -16.51
N ILE A 257 -7.40 7.93 -15.75
CA ILE A 257 -7.32 7.16 -14.50
C ILE A 257 -7.70 8.01 -13.27
N CYS A 258 -7.68 9.34 -13.37
CA CYS A 258 -7.93 10.24 -12.23
C CYS A 258 -9.23 9.91 -11.46
N PRO A 259 -10.38 9.66 -12.12
CA PRO A 259 -11.61 9.28 -11.40
C PRO A 259 -11.48 7.98 -10.59
N GLN A 260 -10.61 7.06 -11.03
CA GLN A 260 -10.36 5.81 -10.32
C GLN A 260 -9.51 6.00 -9.06
N LEU A 261 -8.61 7.01 -9.04
CA LEU A 261 -7.87 7.36 -7.83
C LEU A 261 -8.81 7.89 -6.74
N VAL A 262 -9.76 8.74 -7.11
CA VAL A 262 -10.80 9.24 -6.18
C VAL A 262 -11.65 8.07 -5.68
N SER A 263 -12.11 7.19 -6.59
CA SER A 263 -12.88 6.00 -6.22
C SER A 263 -12.11 5.08 -5.26
N PHE A 264 -10.80 4.90 -5.48
CA PHE A 264 -9.93 4.15 -4.59
C PHE A 264 -9.90 4.72 -3.18
N LEU A 265 -9.62 6.02 -3.04
CA LEU A 265 -9.51 6.68 -1.74
C LEU A 265 -10.86 6.66 -0.99
N THR A 266 -11.97 6.85 -1.70
CA THR A 266 -13.33 6.72 -1.15
C THR A 266 -13.60 5.31 -0.63
N GLN A 267 -13.34 4.28 -1.43
CA GLN A 267 -13.57 2.89 -1.03
C GLN A 267 -12.65 2.46 0.14
N LEU A 268 -11.40 2.92 0.14
CA LEU A 268 -10.46 2.69 1.23
C LEU A 268 -10.99 3.31 2.53
N LYS A 269 -11.47 4.56 2.49
CA LYS A 269 -12.07 5.26 3.62
C LYS A 269 -13.32 4.55 4.14
N GLU A 270 -14.24 4.17 3.26
CA GLU A 270 -15.46 3.43 3.64
C GLU A 270 -15.11 2.10 4.32
N SER A 271 -14.19 1.33 3.74
CA SER A 271 -13.72 0.06 4.32
C SER A 271 -13.00 0.24 5.65
N PHE A 272 -12.32 1.38 5.83
CA PHE A 272 -11.71 1.75 7.10
C PHE A 272 -12.76 2.11 8.16
N GLY A 273 -13.83 2.82 7.77
CA GLY A 273 -14.98 3.15 8.63
C GLY A 273 -15.78 1.93 9.10
N ASP A 274 -15.97 0.96 8.21
CA ASP A 274 -16.71 -0.27 8.45
C ASP A 274 -15.97 -1.31 9.29
N LEU A 275 -14.69 -1.06 9.58
CA LEU A 275 -13.84 -1.97 10.33
C LEU A 275 -14.39 -2.25 11.73
N TYR A 276 -14.59 -3.53 12.05
CA TYR A 276 -14.94 -3.97 13.39
C TYR A 276 -13.72 -4.55 14.09
N CYS A 277 -13.14 -3.78 15.02
CA CYS A 277 -11.90 -4.14 15.71
C CYS A 277 -12.01 -5.40 16.57
N TYR A 278 -13.23 -5.78 16.98
CA TYR A 278 -13.49 -6.99 17.74
C TYR A 278 -13.14 -8.25 16.92
N ASP A 279 -13.56 -8.32 15.66
CA ASP A 279 -13.22 -9.41 14.73
C ASP A 279 -11.70 -9.51 14.54
N SER A 280 -11.00 -8.39 14.73
CA SER A 280 -9.54 -8.26 14.66
C SER A 280 -8.84 -8.41 16.03
N LEU A 281 -9.58 -8.76 17.09
CA LEU A 281 -9.10 -8.94 18.48
C LEU A 281 -8.16 -7.83 18.94
N CYS A 282 -8.46 -6.60 18.55
CA CYS A 282 -7.74 -5.44 19.05
C CYS A 282 -8.04 -5.35 20.55
N SER A 283 -7.10 -5.80 21.38
CA SER A 283 -7.28 -5.86 22.85
C SER A 283 -7.79 -4.55 23.47
N PRO A 284 -7.33 -3.35 23.04
CA PRO A 284 -7.84 -2.08 23.56
C PRO A 284 -9.28 -1.73 23.17
N CYS A 285 -9.85 -2.43 22.18
CA CYS A 285 -11.17 -2.19 21.62
C CYS A 285 -12.23 -3.20 22.06
N LEU A 286 -11.86 -4.29 22.75
CA LEU A 286 -12.79 -5.36 23.13
C LEU A 286 -13.85 -4.92 24.15
N ASN A 287 -13.53 -3.94 24.99
CA ASN A 287 -14.39 -3.46 26.08
C ASN A 287 -14.82 -1.99 25.89
N ARG A 288 -14.66 -1.41 24.69
CA ARG A 288 -15.04 -0.01 24.41
C ARG A 288 -16.25 0.03 23.50
N ASP A 289 -17.35 0.60 23.99
CA ASP A 289 -18.57 0.87 23.21
C ASP A 289 -18.30 1.72 21.96
N GLY A 290 -17.20 2.47 21.94
CA GLY A 290 -16.78 3.31 20.83
C GLY A 290 -16.35 2.57 19.57
N CYS A 291 -15.83 1.35 19.62
CA CYS A 291 -15.32 0.69 18.40
C CYS A 291 -16.27 -0.38 17.86
N THR A 292 -17.50 0.02 17.54
CA THR A 292 -18.54 -0.83 16.94
C THR A 292 -18.47 -0.82 15.41
N LYS A 293 -19.11 -1.80 14.76
CA LYS A 293 -19.15 -1.93 13.30
C LYS A 293 -19.69 -0.64 12.67
N GLY A 294 -18.99 -0.10 11.67
CA GLY A 294 -19.34 1.17 11.01
C GLY A 294 -19.00 2.44 11.79
N LYS A 295 -18.40 2.32 12.99
CA LYS A 295 -18.06 3.47 13.85
C LYS A 295 -16.56 3.63 14.10
N HIS A 296 -15.71 2.91 13.36
CA HIS A 296 -14.26 2.96 13.58
C HIS A 296 -13.66 4.37 13.41
N VAL A 297 -14.31 5.20 12.59
CA VAL A 297 -13.90 6.57 12.27
C VAL A 297 -14.56 7.59 13.18
N THR A 298 -15.83 7.39 13.52
CA THR A 298 -16.64 8.35 14.29
C THR A 298 -16.42 8.28 15.79
N SER A 299 -15.83 7.19 16.28
CA SER A 299 -15.52 7.01 17.69
C SER A 299 -14.07 6.58 17.86
N PRO A 300 -13.36 7.10 18.88
CA PRO A 300 -11.92 6.91 19.00
C PRO A 300 -11.56 5.44 19.20
N CYS A 301 -10.85 4.86 18.22
CA CYS A 301 -10.26 3.54 18.33
C CYS A 301 -9.29 3.49 19.53
N GLY A 302 -9.38 2.45 20.36
CA GLY A 302 -8.49 2.28 21.51
C GLY A 302 -7.05 1.88 21.16
N CYS A 303 -6.76 1.58 19.89
CA CYS A 303 -5.42 1.16 19.47
C CYS A 303 -4.40 2.29 19.64
N LYS A 304 -3.16 1.91 19.97
CA LYS A 304 -2.04 2.87 20.11
C LYS A 304 -1.79 3.66 18.83
N SER A 305 -1.88 2.98 17.68
CA SER A 305 -1.73 3.56 16.35
C SER A 305 -2.34 2.64 15.29
N ILE A 306 -2.37 3.09 14.04
CA ILE A 306 -2.82 2.26 12.91
C ILE A 306 -2.00 0.97 12.75
N VAL A 307 -0.71 0.98 13.10
CA VAL A 307 0.17 -0.22 13.07
C VAL A 307 -0.27 -1.27 14.08
N HIS A 308 -0.75 -0.83 15.25
CA HIS A 308 -1.22 -1.74 16.31
C HIS A 308 -2.70 -2.12 16.14
N CYS A 309 -3.39 -1.53 15.17
CA CYS A 309 -4.76 -1.89 14.83
C CYS A 309 -4.74 -3.01 13.78
N ARG A 310 -4.93 -4.26 14.23
CA ARG A 310 -4.85 -5.45 13.36
C ARG A 310 -5.83 -5.41 12.19
N GLY A 311 -7.01 -4.84 12.40
CA GLY A 311 -8.00 -4.69 11.34
C GLY A 311 -7.51 -3.76 10.23
N VAL A 312 -6.76 -2.71 10.58
CA VAL A 312 -6.27 -1.73 9.61
C VAL A 312 -5.24 -2.38 8.69
N SER A 313 -4.35 -3.23 9.22
CA SER A 313 -3.41 -4.00 8.40
C SER A 313 -4.14 -4.85 7.35
N SER A 314 -5.23 -5.52 7.74
CA SER A 314 -6.06 -6.31 6.83
C SER A 314 -6.72 -5.45 5.74
N VAL A 315 -7.24 -4.28 6.11
CA VAL A 315 -7.84 -3.33 5.15
C VAL A 315 -6.78 -2.81 4.17
N LEU A 316 -5.64 -2.30 4.66
CA LEU A 316 -4.56 -1.83 3.82
C LEU A 316 -4.10 -2.94 2.87
N TYR A 317 -3.88 -4.15 3.39
CA TYR A 317 -3.47 -5.29 2.58
C TYR A 317 -4.47 -5.59 1.47
N ARG A 318 -5.79 -5.60 1.75
CA ARG A 318 -6.87 -5.80 0.76
C ARG A 318 -6.78 -4.85 -0.42
N TYR A 319 -6.43 -3.60 -0.14
CA TYR A 319 -6.28 -2.53 -1.12
C TYR A 319 -4.89 -2.49 -1.75
N GLY A 320 -4.04 -3.50 -1.49
CA GLY A 320 -2.69 -3.59 -2.03
C GLY A 320 -1.72 -2.60 -1.40
N LEU A 321 -2.01 -2.14 -0.17
CA LEU A 321 -1.19 -1.21 0.60
C LEU A 321 -0.50 -1.93 1.77
N THR A 322 0.52 -1.29 2.31
CA THR A 322 1.20 -1.66 3.55
C THR A 322 1.65 -0.40 4.29
N TYR A 323 2.11 -0.55 5.52
CA TYR A 323 2.71 0.55 6.26
C TYR A 323 4.08 0.89 5.66
N ALA A 324 4.37 2.19 5.52
CA ALA A 324 5.65 2.61 4.94
C ALA A 324 6.76 2.75 6.00
N ASP A 325 6.43 3.17 7.22
CA ASP A 325 7.37 3.25 8.34
C ASP A 325 6.69 2.89 9.66
N VAL A 326 6.73 1.60 10.00
CA VAL A 326 6.13 1.09 11.22
C VAL A 326 6.82 1.59 12.49
N ALA A 327 8.03 2.15 12.42
CA ALA A 327 8.77 2.57 13.61
C ALA A 327 8.46 4.01 14.04
N ASP A 328 8.10 4.86 13.08
CA ASP A 328 7.88 6.29 13.28
C ASP A 328 6.58 6.74 12.57
N ARG A 329 6.62 6.96 11.25
CA ARG A 329 5.56 7.72 10.54
C ARG A 329 4.20 7.04 10.45
N SER A 330 4.15 5.71 10.44
CA SER A 330 2.90 4.97 10.51
C SER A 330 2.33 4.88 11.95
N GLN A 331 2.96 5.49 12.96
CA GLN A 331 2.48 5.47 14.36
C GLN A 331 1.36 6.48 14.68
N ILE A 332 0.63 6.96 13.67
CA ILE A 332 -0.52 7.86 13.83
C ILE A 332 -1.77 7.14 14.35
N ARG A 333 -2.75 7.90 14.89
CA ARG A 333 -4.03 7.30 15.32
C ARG A 333 -4.91 6.96 14.12
N CYS A 334 -5.83 6.01 14.32
CA CYS A 334 -6.82 5.65 13.30
C CYS A 334 -7.69 6.86 12.89
N HIS A 335 -8.02 7.72 13.85
CA HIS A 335 -8.77 8.94 13.60
C HIS A 335 -8.00 9.87 12.65
N ASP A 336 -6.74 10.17 12.97
CA ASP A 336 -5.88 11.05 12.15
C ASP A 336 -5.75 10.52 10.71
N PHE A 337 -5.59 9.21 10.54
CA PHE A 337 -5.52 8.59 9.22
C PHE A 337 -6.82 8.81 8.43
N CYS A 338 -7.99 8.67 9.06
CA CYS A 338 -9.25 8.93 8.38
C CYS A 338 -9.43 10.42 8.06
N THR A 339 -9.07 11.32 8.98
CA THR A 339 -9.08 12.76 8.73
C THR A 339 -8.18 13.14 7.55
N ALA A 340 -7.04 12.48 7.39
CA ALA A 340 -6.18 12.66 6.24
C ALA A 340 -6.88 12.24 4.93
N LEU A 341 -7.52 11.07 4.91
CA LEU A 341 -8.30 10.61 3.74
C LEU A 341 -9.49 11.54 3.44
N ASP A 342 -10.17 12.05 4.47
CA ASP A 342 -11.27 13.01 4.32
C ASP A 342 -10.84 14.31 3.68
N ASN A 343 -9.68 14.84 4.06
CA ASN A 343 -9.17 16.09 3.51
C ASN A 343 -8.62 15.92 2.09
N MET A 344 -8.05 14.76 1.74
CA MET A 344 -7.62 14.46 0.37
C MET A 344 -8.77 14.32 -0.62
N LEU A 345 -9.98 13.98 -0.13
CA LEU A 345 -11.18 13.79 -0.95
C LEU A 345 -12.02 15.06 -1.14
N LYS A 346 -11.66 16.18 -0.51
CA LYS A 346 -12.32 17.49 -0.65
C LYS A 346 -11.74 18.28 -1.81
#